data_AF-M7SVC0-F1
#
_entry.id   AF-M7SVC0-F1
#
_cell.length_a   1.000
_cell.length_b   1.000
_cell.length_c   1.000
_cell.angle_alpha   90.00
_cell.angle_beta   90.00
_cell.angle_gamma   90.00
#
_symmetry.space_group_name_H-M   'P 1'
#
loop_
_entity.id
_entity.type
_entity.pdbx_description
1 polymer ?
#
loop_
_entity_poly.entity_id
_entity_poly.type
_entity_poly.pdbx_seq_one_letter_code
_entity_poly.pdbx_strand_id
1 'polypeptide(L)'
;MPIQVFSFYIFDRHTECVYSKLWVAPTPPRPQSLPISSVVGSNSSSNNNITSRPASTLASTTTASDLTITSPPAAILPSQHQQPETNGAGAEGTRATHRRRGEKDRAADDAKLIFGTVFSLRNMVRKLGGEDDAFISYRTAQYKLHYYETPTNLRFALLTEPGALSMRNVLHQIYINLWVEYVVKNPLSPVEHKGGDGVRNEMFEMGLDKFIRGLM
;
A
#
# COMPACT_ATOMS: atom_id res chain seq x y z
N MET A 1 -1.82 10.35 29.02
CA MET A 1 -0.83 9.47 28.35
C MET A 1 -0.35 10.20 27.11
N PRO A 2 0.94 10.14 26.77
CA PRO A 2 1.45 10.60 25.47
C PRO A 2 0.80 9.79 24.34
N ILE A 3 0.38 10.42 23.23
CA ILE A 3 -0.31 9.69 22.16
C ILE A 3 0.71 9.08 21.22
N GLN A 4 0.78 7.74 21.15
CA GLN A 4 1.68 7.10 20.21
C GLN A 4 1.14 7.19 18.77
N VAL A 5 1.92 7.81 17.89
CA VAL A 5 1.73 7.84 16.43
C VAL A 5 2.67 6.82 15.79
N PHE A 6 2.12 5.93 14.97
CA PHE A 6 2.89 4.88 14.29
C PHE A 6 3.39 5.36 12.93
N SER A 7 2.45 5.72 12.05
CA SER A 7 2.71 6.12 10.67
C SER A 7 1.67 7.11 10.13
N PHE A 8 2.06 7.82 9.08
CA PHE A 8 1.25 8.83 8.41
C PHE A 8 1.47 8.77 6.90
N TYR A 9 0.39 8.92 6.15
CA TYR A 9 0.37 8.82 4.69
C TYR A 9 -0.46 9.95 4.09
N ILE A 10 -0.01 10.45 2.94
CA ILE A 10 -0.75 11.37 2.10
C ILE A 10 -0.91 10.73 0.73
N PHE A 11 -2.15 10.68 0.24
CA PHE A 11 -2.49 10.21 -1.10
C PHE A 11 -3.09 11.36 -1.90
N ASP A 12 -2.64 11.50 -3.14
CA ASP A 12 -3.15 12.50 -4.08
C ASP A 12 -4.42 11.99 -4.81
N ARG A 13 -5.07 12.87 -5.58
CA ARG A 13 -6.25 12.60 -6.42
C ARG A 13 -6.11 11.34 -7.29
N HIS A 14 -4.90 10.99 -7.70
CA HIS A 14 -4.57 9.83 -8.54
C HIS A 14 -4.40 8.53 -7.76
N THR A 15 -4.65 8.53 -6.45
CA THR A 15 -4.49 7.38 -5.53
C THR A 15 -3.04 6.97 -5.26
N GLU A 16 -2.08 7.69 -5.83
CA GLU A 16 -0.65 7.54 -5.55
C GLU A 16 -0.32 8.05 -4.14
N CYS A 17 0.55 7.32 -3.42
CA CYS A 17 1.09 7.76 -2.13
C CYS A 17 2.20 8.79 -2.39
N VAL A 18 1.93 10.06 -2.09
CA VAL A 18 2.84 11.19 -2.34
C VAL A 18 3.67 11.56 -1.11
N TYR A 19 3.31 11.05 0.06
CA TYR A 19 4.13 11.15 1.27
C TYR A 19 3.85 9.96 2.20
N SER A 20 4.89 9.41 2.80
CA SER A 20 4.78 8.40 3.86
C SER A 20 5.86 8.62 4.91
N LYS A 21 5.48 8.57 6.18
CA LYS A 21 6.39 8.70 7.33
C LYS A 21 6.05 7.64 8.37
N LEU A 22 7.09 7.02 8.91
CA LEU A 22 7.02 5.99 9.94
C LEU A 22 7.85 6.48 11.13
N TRP A 23 7.23 6.61 12.31
CA TRP A 23 7.94 6.96 13.56
C TRP A 23 8.21 5.74 14.43
N VAL A 24 7.30 4.76 14.40
CA VAL A 24 7.41 3.51 15.16
C VAL A 24 7.16 2.37 14.20
N ALA A 25 8.17 1.53 13.98
CA ALA A 25 8.03 0.33 13.16
C ALA A 25 6.93 -0.58 13.73
N PRO A 26 6.04 -1.18 12.91
CA PRO A 26 5.04 -2.10 13.42
C PRO A 26 5.75 -3.28 14.09
N THR A 27 5.51 -3.47 15.38
CA THR A 27 6.03 -4.64 16.09
C THR A 27 5.46 -5.87 15.39
N PRO A 28 6.28 -6.77 14.81
CA PRO A 28 5.74 -7.96 14.16
C PRO A 28 4.93 -8.75 15.19
N PRO A 29 3.74 -9.25 14.84
CA PRO A 29 2.95 -10.05 15.77
C PRO A 29 3.81 -11.24 16.20
N ARG A 30 4.16 -11.27 17.49
CA ARG A 30 4.98 -12.34 18.06
C ARG A 30 4.27 -13.66 17.74
N PRO A 31 4.91 -14.62 17.05
CA PRO A 31 4.26 -15.88 16.73
C PRO A 31 3.82 -16.51 18.05
N GLN A 32 2.50 -16.67 18.21
CA GLN A 32 1.96 -17.39 19.35
C GLN A 32 2.41 -18.83 19.19
N SER A 33 3.26 -19.29 20.10
CA SER A 33 3.73 -20.67 20.15
C SER A 33 2.54 -21.57 20.49
N LEU A 34 1.85 -22.07 19.47
CA LEU A 34 0.88 -23.15 19.62
C LEU A 34 1.60 -24.37 20.20
N PRO A 35 1.08 -25.01 21.25
CA PRO A 35 1.67 -26.24 21.77
C PRO A 35 1.55 -27.34 20.71
N ILE A 36 2.68 -27.94 20.34
CA ILE A 36 2.73 -29.09 19.44
C ILE A 36 2.21 -30.32 20.20
N SER A 37 0.97 -30.71 19.91
CA SER A 37 0.45 -32.03 20.29
C SER A 37 0.96 -33.07 19.29
N SER A 38 1.96 -33.85 19.69
CA SER A 38 2.49 -34.95 18.90
C SER A 38 1.48 -36.11 18.83
N VAL A 39 0.90 -36.37 17.67
CA VAL A 39 0.12 -37.60 17.41
C VAL A 39 0.88 -38.45 16.40
N VAL A 40 1.35 -39.61 16.85
CA VAL A 40 2.10 -40.57 16.04
C VAL A 40 1.13 -41.50 15.31
N GLY A 41 1.24 -41.49 13.97
CA GLY A 41 1.01 -42.57 12.99
C GLY A 41 -0.09 -43.63 13.16
N SER A 42 -0.81 -43.88 12.06
CA SER A 42 -1.00 -45.24 11.52
C SER A 42 -1.49 -45.19 10.05
N ASN A 43 -0.96 -46.09 9.22
CA ASN A 43 -1.32 -46.24 7.80
C ASN A 43 -2.64 -47.02 7.62
N SER A 44 -3.39 -46.72 6.57
CA SER A 44 -4.19 -47.75 5.87
C SER A 44 -4.37 -47.37 4.38
N SER A 45 -4.01 -48.30 3.49
CA SER A 45 -4.10 -48.14 2.04
C SER A 45 -5.53 -48.34 1.53
N SER A 46 -5.89 -47.69 0.41
CA SER A 46 -6.84 -48.26 -0.57
C SER A 46 -6.71 -47.56 -1.93
N ASN A 47 -6.49 -48.37 -2.97
CA ASN A 47 -6.58 -47.95 -4.37
C ASN A 47 -8.04 -47.70 -4.78
N ASN A 48 -8.27 -46.90 -5.83
CA ASN A 48 -9.11 -47.32 -6.96
C ASN A 48 -8.94 -46.43 -8.19
N ASN A 49 -8.66 -47.05 -9.34
CA ASN A 49 -8.77 -46.45 -10.67
C ASN A 49 -10.20 -46.64 -11.18
N ILE A 50 -10.85 -45.58 -11.70
CA ILE A 50 -11.97 -45.74 -12.65
C ILE A 50 -11.79 -44.74 -13.80
N THR A 51 -11.78 -45.29 -15.01
CA THR A 51 -11.76 -44.56 -16.29
C THR A 51 -13.15 -44.62 -16.93
N SER A 52 -13.72 -43.48 -17.31
CA SER A 52 -14.64 -43.41 -18.46
C SER A 52 -14.96 -41.96 -18.89
N ARG A 53 -14.80 -41.69 -20.20
CA ARG A 53 -15.52 -40.65 -20.94
C ARG A 53 -16.70 -41.35 -21.65
N PRO A 54 -17.77 -40.64 -22.08
CA PRO A 54 -17.71 -39.94 -23.37
C PRO A 54 -18.30 -38.52 -23.32
N ALA A 55 -18.23 -37.82 -24.46
CA ALA A 55 -18.72 -36.46 -24.62
C ALA A 55 -20.11 -36.43 -25.29
N SER A 56 -20.86 -35.35 -25.07
CA SER A 56 -21.93 -34.93 -25.99
C SER A 56 -22.02 -33.40 -26.08
N THR A 57 -21.97 -32.94 -27.32
CA THR A 57 -22.13 -31.56 -27.80
C THR A 57 -23.53 -31.02 -27.50
N LEU A 58 -23.67 -29.69 -27.32
CA LEU A 58 -24.72 -28.88 -27.94
C LEU A 58 -24.31 -27.39 -27.92
N ALA A 59 -24.60 -26.68 -29.01
CA ALA A 59 -24.20 -25.30 -29.24
C ALA A 59 -25.43 -24.38 -29.35
N SER A 60 -25.26 -23.10 -29.04
CA SER A 60 -26.16 -22.02 -29.48
C SER A 60 -25.39 -20.71 -29.71
N THR A 61 -25.28 -20.34 -30.98
CA THR A 61 -25.02 -18.99 -31.55
C THR A 61 -26.08 -18.00 -31.00
N THR A 62 -25.90 -16.68 -30.84
CA THR A 62 -25.53 -15.57 -31.77
C THR A 62 -25.17 -14.30 -30.96
N THR A 63 -24.76 -13.11 -31.45
CA THR A 63 -24.27 -12.53 -32.73
C THR A 63 -23.64 -11.15 -32.44
N ALA A 64 -22.50 -10.79 -33.04
CA ALA A 64 -22.20 -9.40 -33.49
C ALA A 64 -20.88 -9.32 -34.30
N SER A 65 -20.98 -8.73 -35.50
CA SER A 65 -19.97 -8.06 -36.35
C SER A 65 -18.62 -7.71 -35.68
N ASP A 66 -17.48 -8.20 -36.17
CA ASP A 66 -16.74 -7.78 -37.40
C ASP A 66 -16.07 -6.40 -37.28
N LEU A 67 -14.73 -6.40 -37.37
CA LEU A 67 -13.94 -5.47 -38.19
C LEU A 67 -12.55 -6.08 -38.45
N THR A 68 -12.08 -6.00 -39.71
CA THR A 68 -10.94 -6.77 -40.25
C THR A 68 -9.65 -5.93 -40.39
N ILE A 69 -8.48 -6.44 -39.95
CA ILE A 69 -7.15 -6.02 -40.44
C ILE A 69 -6.15 -7.22 -40.56
N THR A 70 -6.06 -7.78 -41.76
CA THR A 70 -4.85 -8.01 -42.59
C THR A 70 -3.44 -8.29 -41.97
N SER A 71 -3.09 -9.59 -41.84
CA SER A 71 -1.83 -10.29 -42.26
C SER A 71 -0.41 -9.86 -41.72
N PRO A 72 0.72 -10.53 -42.11
CA PRO A 72 1.20 -11.86 -41.67
C PRO A 72 2.65 -11.85 -41.04
N PRO A 73 3.54 -12.86 -41.17
CA PRO A 73 3.80 -13.89 -40.16
C PRO A 73 5.23 -13.87 -39.53
N ALA A 74 5.51 -14.86 -38.67
CA ALA A 74 6.68 -14.97 -37.79
C ALA A 74 8.05 -15.15 -38.48
N ALA A 75 9.10 -14.65 -37.82
CA ALA A 75 10.51 -14.95 -38.11
C ALA A 75 11.30 -15.31 -36.83
N ILE A 76 12.11 -16.36 -36.97
CA ILE A 76 12.89 -17.10 -35.99
C ILE A 76 13.94 -16.24 -35.24
N LEU A 77 14.12 -16.47 -33.93
CA LEU A 77 15.26 -15.99 -33.14
C LEU A 77 16.20 -17.17 -32.77
N PRO A 78 17.53 -17.07 -33.01
CA PRO A 78 18.52 -17.94 -32.38
C PRO A 78 19.14 -17.28 -31.13
N SER A 79 19.31 -18.05 -30.07
CA SER A 79 20.01 -17.65 -28.84
C SER A 79 21.51 -17.47 -29.07
N GLN A 80 22.12 -16.45 -28.44
CA GLN A 80 23.55 -16.49 -28.12
C GLN A 80 23.82 -16.06 -26.67
N HIS A 81 24.93 -16.57 -26.15
CA HIS A 81 25.29 -16.68 -24.74
C HIS A 81 26.63 -15.96 -24.54
N GLN A 82 26.68 -14.96 -23.65
CA GLN A 82 27.93 -14.29 -23.31
C GLN A 82 27.98 -14.00 -21.80
N GLN A 83 28.93 -14.64 -21.11
CA GLN A 83 29.29 -14.35 -19.73
C GLN A 83 30.18 -13.08 -19.65
N PRO A 84 30.24 -12.43 -18.47
CA PRO A 84 31.41 -11.66 -18.07
C PRO A 84 32.02 -12.19 -16.75
N GLU A 85 33.22 -12.76 -16.86
CA GLU A 85 34.24 -12.85 -15.81
C GLU A 85 35.22 -11.67 -16.00
N THR A 86 35.94 -11.09 -15.02
CA THR A 86 36.25 -11.42 -13.61
C THR A 86 36.72 -10.15 -12.84
N ASN A 87 36.71 -10.20 -11.50
CA ASN A 87 37.56 -9.46 -10.52
C ASN A 87 37.56 -7.89 -10.51
N GLY A 88 37.61 -7.18 -9.38
CA GLY A 88 37.56 -7.58 -7.96
C GLY A 88 38.34 -6.63 -7.04
N ALA A 89 37.66 -5.72 -6.31
CA ALA A 89 38.20 -4.96 -5.16
C ALA A 89 37.07 -4.21 -4.40
N GLY A 90 37.19 -4.04 -3.07
CA GLY A 90 36.38 -3.07 -2.30
C GLY A 90 35.16 -3.59 -1.53
N ALA A 91 35.30 -4.66 -0.74
CA ALA A 91 34.22 -5.25 0.03
C ALA A 91 34.02 -4.61 1.44
N GLU A 92 33.50 -3.38 1.53
CA GLU A 92 33.06 -2.83 2.84
C GLU A 92 31.89 -1.80 2.83
N GLY A 93 31.30 -1.46 1.68
CA GLY A 93 30.22 -0.45 1.59
C GLY A 93 28.78 -0.97 1.43
N THR A 94 28.57 -2.22 1.00
CA THR A 94 27.34 -2.63 0.29
C THR A 94 26.14 -2.98 1.18
N ARG A 95 26.31 -3.06 2.51
CA ARG A 95 25.28 -3.55 3.44
C ARG A 95 24.23 -2.49 3.82
N ALA A 96 24.53 -1.20 3.64
CA ALA A 96 23.63 -0.09 3.96
C ALA A 96 22.61 0.21 2.84
N THR A 97 23.03 0.08 1.57
CA THR A 97 22.20 0.41 0.39
C THR A 97 21.09 -0.60 0.17
N HIS A 98 21.36 -1.90 0.35
CA HIS A 98 20.35 -2.95 0.20
C HIS A 98 19.22 -2.86 1.24
N ARG A 99 19.52 -2.38 2.46
CA ARG A 99 18.55 -2.23 3.55
C ARG A 99 17.52 -1.13 3.27
N ARG A 100 17.99 0.04 2.79
CA ARG A 100 17.12 1.19 2.49
C ARG A 100 16.11 0.93 1.36
N ARG A 101 16.48 0.10 0.38
CA ARG A 101 15.57 -0.23 -0.75
C ARG A 101 14.35 -1.02 -0.27
N GLY A 102 14.57 -2.12 0.45
CA GLY A 102 13.47 -2.94 0.98
C GLY A 102 12.56 -2.20 1.98
N GLU A 103 13.06 -1.17 2.67
CA GLU A 103 12.23 -0.34 3.56
C GLU A 103 11.29 0.60 2.78
N LYS A 104 11.78 1.20 1.69
CA LYS A 104 10.95 1.99 0.76
C LYS A 104 9.90 1.14 0.06
N ASP A 105 10.29 -0.06 -0.39
CA ASP A 105 9.38 -1.00 -1.06
C ASP A 105 8.22 -1.41 -0.12
N ARG A 106 8.53 -1.72 1.15
CA ARG A 106 7.52 -2.04 2.18
C ARG A 106 6.58 -0.88 2.49
N ALA A 107 7.11 0.33 2.63
CA ALA A 107 6.28 1.52 2.86
C ALA A 107 5.30 1.78 1.70
N ALA A 108 5.72 1.51 0.46
CA ALA A 108 4.85 1.62 -0.72
C ALA A 108 3.76 0.53 -0.75
N ASP A 109 4.06 -0.70 -0.33
CA ASP A 109 3.07 -1.78 -0.25
C ASP A 109 2.07 -1.59 0.91
N ASP A 110 2.54 -1.16 2.09
CA ASP A 110 1.69 -0.79 3.21
C ASP A 110 0.74 0.37 2.82
N ALA A 111 1.24 1.36 2.07
CA ALA A 111 0.41 2.47 1.58
C ALA A 111 -0.70 2.01 0.63
N LYS A 112 -0.43 1.06 -0.29
CA LYS A 112 -1.46 0.45 -1.16
C LYS A 112 -2.53 -0.28 -0.35
N LEU A 113 -2.13 -1.03 0.68
CA LEU A 113 -3.05 -1.78 1.54
C LEU A 113 -3.95 -0.86 2.39
N ILE A 114 -3.37 0.21 2.94
CA ILE A 114 -4.09 1.25 3.67
C ILE A 114 -5.07 1.95 2.73
N PHE A 115 -4.63 2.31 1.51
CA PHE A 115 -5.50 2.94 0.51
C PHE A 115 -6.69 2.05 0.16
N GLY A 116 -6.48 0.75 -0.13
CA GLY A 116 -7.56 -0.19 -0.45
C GLY A 116 -8.56 -0.38 0.70
N THR A 117 -8.07 -0.38 1.93
CA THR A 117 -8.90 -0.46 3.14
C THR A 117 -9.75 0.80 3.30
N VAL A 118 -9.16 1.99 3.18
CA VAL A 118 -9.90 3.26 3.25
C VAL A 118 -10.88 3.42 2.10
N PHE A 119 -10.51 3.02 0.88
CA PHE A 119 -11.37 3.08 -0.30
C PHE A 119 -12.63 2.21 -0.13
N SER A 120 -12.47 0.96 0.30
CA SER A 120 -13.59 0.05 0.55
C SER A 120 -14.47 0.52 1.71
N LEU A 121 -13.89 0.96 2.83
CA LEU A 121 -14.64 1.50 3.98
C LEU A 121 -15.40 2.79 3.63
N ARG A 122 -14.80 3.74 2.91
CA ARG A 122 -15.50 4.95 2.45
C ARG A 122 -16.70 4.59 1.58
N ASN A 123 -16.53 3.64 0.65
CA ASN A 123 -17.61 3.23 -0.23
C ASN A 123 -18.74 2.49 0.51
N MET A 124 -18.40 1.76 1.58
CA MET A 124 -19.38 1.15 2.50
C MET A 124 -20.15 2.22 3.29
N VAL A 125 -19.44 3.18 3.90
CA VAL A 125 -20.05 4.29 4.67
C VAL A 125 -21.04 5.07 3.79
N ARG A 126 -20.65 5.49 2.58
CA ARG A 126 -21.57 6.21 1.67
C ARG A 126 -22.79 5.40 1.25
N LYS A 127 -22.65 4.07 1.10
CA LYS A 127 -23.78 3.19 0.74
C LYS A 127 -24.75 2.91 1.89
N LEU A 128 -24.30 3.01 3.14
CA LEU A 128 -25.11 2.70 4.33
C LEU A 128 -25.62 3.96 5.04
N GLY A 129 -24.81 5.02 5.13
CA GLY A 129 -25.12 6.29 5.80
C GLY A 129 -25.66 7.39 4.87
N GLY A 130 -25.62 7.18 3.55
CA GLY A 130 -26.09 8.15 2.55
C GLY A 130 -25.01 9.10 2.04
N GLU A 131 -25.42 10.13 1.28
CA GLU A 131 -24.49 10.99 0.55
C GLU A 131 -23.74 11.99 1.43
N ASP A 132 -24.30 12.35 2.58
CA ASP A 132 -23.71 13.28 3.55
C ASP A 132 -22.73 12.59 4.53
N ASP A 133 -22.77 11.25 4.64
CA ASP A 133 -21.87 10.52 5.51
C ASP A 133 -20.48 10.34 4.89
N ALA A 134 -19.46 10.51 5.73
CA ALA A 134 -18.06 10.54 5.36
C ALA A 134 -17.24 9.73 6.36
N PHE A 135 -16.50 8.75 5.86
CA PHE A 135 -15.61 7.93 6.68
C PHE A 135 -14.60 8.79 7.45
N ILE A 136 -14.56 8.67 8.78
CA ILE A 136 -13.68 9.48 9.66
C ILE A 136 -12.52 8.64 10.23
N SER A 137 -12.80 7.44 10.73
CA SER A 137 -11.78 6.58 11.35
C SER A 137 -12.28 5.14 11.50
N TYR A 138 -11.36 4.18 11.59
CA TYR A 138 -11.66 2.86 12.14
C TYR A 138 -10.67 2.53 13.28
N ARG A 139 -11.09 1.66 14.20
CA ARG A 139 -10.31 1.25 15.36
C ARG A 139 -10.20 -0.27 15.41
N THR A 140 -8.99 -0.77 15.64
CA THR A 140 -8.70 -2.17 15.92
C THR A 140 -8.29 -2.34 17.40
N ALA A 141 -7.93 -3.56 17.80
CA ALA A 141 -7.34 -3.80 19.13
C ALA A 141 -5.94 -3.19 19.32
N GLN A 142 -5.21 -2.89 18.23
CA GLN A 142 -3.78 -2.51 18.27
C GLN A 142 -3.50 -1.09 17.78
N TYR A 143 -4.34 -0.55 16.89
CA TYR A 143 -4.22 0.81 16.39
C TYR A 143 -5.58 1.40 15.99
N LYS A 144 -5.62 2.71 15.78
CA LYS A 144 -6.72 3.46 15.18
C LYS A 144 -6.21 4.23 13.97
N LEU A 145 -6.89 4.10 12.84
CA LEU A 145 -6.63 4.89 11.65
C LEU A 145 -7.61 6.06 11.62
N HIS A 146 -7.10 7.28 11.55
CA HIS A 146 -7.86 8.51 11.35
C HIS A 146 -7.68 8.97 9.91
N TYR A 147 -8.76 9.45 9.30
CA TYR A 147 -8.81 9.85 7.91
C TYR A 147 -9.34 11.28 7.78
N TYR A 148 -8.77 12.02 6.84
CA TYR A 148 -9.25 13.35 6.46
C TYR A 148 -9.08 13.51 4.94
N GLU A 149 -10.17 13.87 4.26
CA GLU A 149 -10.21 14.13 2.83
C GLU A 149 -10.58 15.59 2.59
N THR A 150 -9.80 16.26 1.75
CA THR A 150 -10.08 17.65 1.33
C THR A 150 -11.04 17.67 0.15
N PRO A 151 -11.70 18.81 -0.14
CA PRO A 151 -12.51 18.98 -1.35
C PRO A 151 -11.73 18.76 -2.66
N THR A 152 -10.40 18.88 -2.63
CA THR A 152 -9.49 18.63 -3.76
C THR A 152 -9.10 17.16 -3.92
N ASN A 153 -9.74 16.24 -3.18
CA ASN A 153 -9.43 14.79 -3.14
C ASN A 153 -8.02 14.44 -2.64
N LEU A 154 -7.34 15.36 -1.94
CA LEU A 154 -6.12 15.04 -1.19
C LEU A 154 -6.50 14.36 0.13
N ARG A 155 -5.84 13.24 0.44
CA ARG A 155 -6.27 12.31 1.48
C ARG A 155 -5.15 12.08 2.48
N PHE A 156 -5.45 12.29 3.75
CA PHE A 156 -4.54 12.13 4.86
C PHE A 156 -4.97 10.92 5.70
N ALA A 157 -4.06 10.01 5.98
CA ALA A 157 -4.27 8.87 6.86
C ALA A 157 -3.20 8.86 7.96
N LEU A 158 -3.64 8.79 9.23
CA LEU A 158 -2.78 8.79 10.41
C LEU A 158 -3.10 7.55 11.25
N LEU A 159 -2.09 6.73 11.55
CA LEU A 159 -2.22 5.57 12.42
C LEU A 159 -1.68 5.92 13.80
N THR A 160 -2.52 5.78 14.82
CA THR A 160 -2.17 6.03 16.23
C THR A 160 -2.55 4.83 17.10
N GLU A 161 -2.21 4.89 18.39
CA GLU A 161 -2.74 3.98 19.40
C GLU A 161 -4.29 3.91 19.44
N PRO A 162 -4.89 2.80 19.95
CA PRO A 162 -6.34 2.64 20.05
C PRO A 162 -7.03 3.61 21.00
N GLY A 163 -6.31 4.20 21.96
CA GLY A 163 -6.83 5.14 22.95
C GLY A 163 -7.08 6.55 22.40
N ALA A 164 -6.52 6.87 21.23
CA ALA A 164 -6.54 8.22 20.69
C ALA A 164 -7.95 8.75 20.38
N LEU A 165 -8.21 9.97 20.84
CA LEU A 165 -9.34 10.82 20.41
C LEU A 165 -9.29 11.06 18.88
N SER A 166 -10.36 11.62 18.31
CA SER A 166 -10.40 11.90 16.87
C SER A 166 -9.30 12.89 16.46
N MET A 167 -8.39 12.45 15.58
CA MET A 167 -7.30 13.29 15.06
C MET A 167 -7.72 14.15 13.86
N ARG A 168 -9.03 14.28 13.55
CA ARG A 168 -9.51 15.08 12.41
C ARG A 168 -9.04 16.53 12.46
N ASN A 169 -9.04 17.15 13.64
CA ASN A 169 -8.53 18.52 13.83
C ASN A 169 -7.01 18.60 13.59
N VAL A 170 -6.26 17.60 14.07
CA VAL A 170 -4.80 17.48 13.86
C VAL A 170 -4.48 17.34 12.36
N LEU A 171 -5.19 16.47 11.64
CA LEU A 171 -5.06 16.29 10.20
C LEU A 171 -5.39 17.57 9.42
N HIS A 172 -6.42 18.31 9.84
CA HIS A 172 -6.78 19.60 9.25
C HIS A 172 -5.71 20.68 9.47
N GLN A 173 -5.08 20.73 10.64
CA GLN A 173 -3.97 21.64 10.93
C GLN A 173 -2.71 21.27 10.11
N ILE A 174 -2.43 19.98 9.90
CA ILE A 174 -1.36 19.52 8.99
C ILE A 174 -1.65 19.99 7.55
N TYR A 175 -2.90 19.88 7.09
CA TYR A 175 -3.28 20.36 5.77
C TYR A 175 -3.05 21.88 5.62
N ILE A 176 -3.61 22.72 6.50
CA ILE A 176 -3.52 24.18 6.35
C ILE A 176 -2.08 24.69 6.61
N ASN A 177 -1.47 24.33 7.74
CA ASN A 177 -0.25 25.01 8.19
C ASN A 177 1.05 24.38 7.66
N LEU A 178 1.00 23.13 7.17
CA LEU A 178 2.18 22.43 6.67
C LEU A 178 2.07 22.14 5.18
N TRP A 179 1.00 21.47 4.74
CA TRP A 179 0.86 21.07 3.34
C TRP A 179 0.65 22.29 2.42
N VAL A 180 -0.34 23.13 2.73
CA VAL A 180 -0.58 24.34 1.91
C VAL A 180 0.62 25.29 1.99
N GLU A 181 1.22 25.48 3.17
CA GLU A 181 2.32 26.42 3.37
C GLU A 181 3.63 26.02 2.67
N TYR A 182 4.05 24.76 2.79
CA TYR A 182 5.37 24.33 2.31
C TYR A 182 5.33 23.55 0.99
N VAL A 183 4.18 22.96 0.61
CA VAL A 183 4.03 22.20 -0.64
C VAL A 183 3.29 23.04 -1.69
N VAL A 184 2.07 23.48 -1.40
CA VAL A 184 1.21 24.13 -2.41
C VAL A 184 1.66 25.56 -2.74
N LYS A 185 2.08 26.35 -1.74
CA LYS A 185 2.61 27.71 -1.97
C LYS A 185 4.03 27.73 -2.53
N ASN A 186 4.74 26.61 -2.58
CA ASN A 186 6.11 26.56 -3.09
C ASN A 186 6.08 26.42 -4.64
N PRO A 187 6.45 27.45 -5.41
CA PRO A 187 6.38 27.41 -6.88
C PRO A 187 7.42 26.47 -7.51
N LEU A 188 8.37 25.95 -6.73
CA LEU A 188 9.35 24.95 -7.16
C LEU A 188 8.92 23.51 -6.83
N SER A 189 7.82 23.32 -6.09
CA SER A 189 7.25 21.99 -5.86
C SER A 189 6.47 21.55 -7.10
N PRO A 190 6.62 20.29 -7.56
CA PRO A 190 5.71 19.73 -8.55
C PRO A 190 4.26 19.83 -8.08
N VAL A 191 3.35 20.25 -8.97
CA VAL A 191 1.91 20.32 -8.69
C VAL A 191 1.30 18.90 -8.62
N GLU A 192 1.89 17.94 -9.33
CA GLU A 192 1.49 16.54 -9.32
C GLU A 192 2.73 15.66 -9.13
N HIS A 193 2.76 14.83 -8.08
CA HIS A 193 3.87 13.93 -7.74
C HIS A 193 3.78 12.59 -8.50
N LYS A 194 3.60 12.68 -9.82
CA LYS A 194 3.40 11.52 -10.70
C LYS A 194 4.56 10.53 -10.62
N GLY A 195 4.24 9.25 -10.46
CA GLY A 195 5.23 8.17 -10.40
C GLY A 195 5.90 8.00 -9.03
N GLY A 196 5.31 8.59 -7.96
CA GLY A 196 5.75 8.37 -6.58
C GLY A 196 7.06 9.07 -6.20
N ASP A 197 7.51 10.06 -6.97
CA ASP A 197 8.56 10.99 -6.54
C ASP A 197 7.93 12.04 -5.60
N GLY A 198 7.65 11.56 -4.38
CA GLY A 198 6.84 12.25 -3.37
C GLY A 198 7.44 13.55 -2.84
N VAL A 199 6.70 14.18 -1.93
CA VAL A 199 7.10 15.44 -1.28
C VAL A 199 8.37 15.21 -0.45
N ARG A 200 9.50 15.71 -0.94
CA ARG A 200 10.80 15.77 -0.24
C ARG A 200 11.14 17.20 0.24
N ASN A 201 10.13 17.94 0.68
CA ASN A 201 10.35 19.29 1.19
C ASN A 201 10.81 19.22 2.65
N GLU A 202 12.06 19.58 2.93
CA GLU A 202 12.66 19.51 4.27
C GLU A 202 11.92 20.39 5.30
N MET A 203 11.38 21.54 4.90
CA MET A 203 10.58 22.40 5.78
C MET A 203 9.25 21.75 6.16
N PHE A 204 8.62 21.05 5.20
CA PHE A 204 7.43 20.25 5.47
C PHE A 204 7.75 19.08 6.42
N GLU A 205 8.82 18.32 6.15
CA GLU A 205 9.21 17.18 6.99
C GLU A 205 9.58 17.59 8.41
N MET A 206 10.37 18.65 8.58
CA MET A 206 10.76 19.18 9.88
C MET A 206 9.55 19.77 10.63
N GLY A 207 8.67 20.49 9.92
CA GLY A 207 7.43 21.01 10.49
C GLY A 207 6.49 19.91 10.96
N LEU A 208 6.34 18.85 10.17
CA LEU A 208 5.53 17.68 10.50
C LEU A 208 6.12 16.89 11.68
N ASP A 209 7.42 16.59 11.67
CA ASP A 209 8.07 15.88 12.78
C ASP A 209 7.97 16.67 14.09
N LYS A 210 8.16 18.00 14.04
CA LYS A 210 7.98 18.87 15.22
C LYS A 210 6.53 18.86 15.71
N PHE A 211 5.57 18.93 14.79
CA PHE A 211 4.14 18.95 15.13
C PHE A 211 3.69 17.61 15.74
N ILE A 212 4.05 16.49 15.12
CA ILE A 212 3.73 15.14 15.61
C ILE A 212 4.42 14.83 16.95
N ARG A 213 5.67 15.26 17.15
CA ARG A 213 6.36 15.16 18.46
C ARG A 213 5.72 16.02 19.55
N GLY A 214 4.97 17.07 19.19
CA GLY A 214 4.17 17.85 20.15
C GLY A 214 2.86 17.17 20.57
N LEU A 215 2.50 16.05 19.94
CA LEU A 215 1.31 15.24 20.24
C LEU A 215 1.65 13.92 20.98
N MET A 216 2.92 13.50 20.91
CA MET A 216 3.48 12.39 21.68
C MET A 216 3.78 12.88 23.10
#